data_AF-A0A0J8GUE3-F1
#
_entry.id   AF-A0A0J8GUE3-F1
#
_cell.length_a   1.000
_cell.length_b   1.000
_cell.length_c   1.000
_cell.angle_alpha   90.00
_cell.angle_beta   90.00
_cell.angle_gamma   90.00
#
_symmetry.space_group_name_H-M   'P 1'
#
loop_
_entity.id
_entity.type
_entity.pdbx_description
1 polymer ?
#
loop_
_entity_poly.entity_id
_entity_poly.type
_entity_poly.pdbx_seq_one_letter_code
_entity_poly.pdbx_strand_id
1 'polypeptide(L)'
;MRYMKFNQITGYLAACLVLSGCNISIQTDEGEESEYHSIAVENIFPTGLAAASPFLEQDNSLIIGTAARSSNSIPHYFWSTQRIGLLLNSITPLRDVFMPESFYRIAHNANCFGPSVSFTGHPNATDSTSENGTLPGGDLGIWLVEDENGDACAVAQTNALLSGVQDQSRMALMTLASLISSAISHGESLPSEGHTLNLTSYMNTLGLINVTFGLAEITHSLDTWFYRVEFDWVTSGNSYSVWLEMEHMPGNDYSEYQGHLKYIAEGENGVTDVNLPGNNCSQDERSLAGSLTYERAGDNISLQARNATLCGHNVTSVFTSDGLVDSANQYNVTTNMSGWSENFNIFGANFDLTDLSGDYTYVWQAGVNDSNSRVFNIGLNPNEPMDGEAHYGYGDTVDNTDGAILGFICDWATPSSTHALQAYTQRQFIEYDTLTNTYLGSDHRANIEYVPTSSCSYDGLGNFVFDIDASGVLGDITEESASQAFIHDLWQAPEGLTIQEGLLARGIQVANVPLGWPADGSE
;
A
#
# COMPACT_ATOMS: atom_id res chain seq x y z
N MET A 1 -58.23 6.64 -55.03
CA MET A 1 -57.77 5.27 -54.74
C MET A 1 -56.28 5.23 -55.02
N ARG A 2 -55.42 5.13 -53.98
CA ARG A 2 -54.68 3.91 -53.55
C ARG A 2 -53.38 3.71 -54.37
N TYR A 3 -52.14 3.47 -53.90
CA TYR A 3 -51.39 3.23 -52.63
C TYR A 3 -49.88 3.52 -52.97
N MET A 4 -48.98 4.08 -52.11
CA MET A 4 -47.96 3.44 -51.22
C MET A 4 -47.10 2.28 -51.83
N LYS A 5 -45.81 1.99 -51.55
CA LYS A 5 -44.66 2.52 -50.75
C LYS A 5 -43.44 1.55 -50.96
N PHE A 6 -42.20 2.04 -50.73
CA PHE A 6 -40.98 1.38 -50.11
C PHE A 6 -40.19 0.29 -50.92
N ASN A 7 -38.86 0.06 -50.82
CA ASN A 7 -37.82 0.46 -49.84
C ASN A 7 -36.35 0.22 -50.33
N GLN A 8 -35.38 0.70 -49.52
CA GLN A 8 -33.95 0.34 -49.33
C GLN A 8 -32.83 1.14 -50.03
N ILE A 9 -32.08 1.92 -49.22
CA ILE A 9 -30.66 2.25 -49.40
C ILE A 9 -29.98 2.15 -48.02
N THR A 10 -28.85 1.44 -48.00
CA THR A 10 -27.93 1.21 -46.87
C THR A 10 -26.95 2.39 -46.74
N GLY A 11 -26.69 2.86 -45.53
CA GLY A 11 -25.66 3.85 -45.22
C GLY A 11 -24.78 3.40 -44.06
N TYR A 12 -23.47 3.43 -44.25
CA TYR A 12 -22.45 3.25 -43.21
C TYR A 12 -22.30 4.54 -42.41
N LEU A 13 -22.32 4.47 -41.08
CA LEU A 13 -21.92 5.55 -40.18
C LEU A 13 -20.63 5.11 -39.45
N ALA A 14 -19.58 5.92 -39.58
CA ALA A 14 -18.38 5.82 -38.76
C ALA A 14 -18.64 6.54 -37.43
N ALA A 15 -18.41 5.85 -36.30
CA ALA A 15 -18.43 6.44 -34.97
C ALA A 15 -16.99 6.75 -34.55
N CYS A 16 -16.69 8.03 -34.35
CA CYS A 16 -15.54 8.46 -33.55
C CYS A 16 -15.92 8.32 -32.07
N LEU A 17 -15.22 7.49 -31.32
CA LEU A 17 -15.22 7.54 -29.86
C LEU A 17 -14.19 8.59 -29.43
N VAL A 18 -14.66 9.61 -28.71
CA VAL A 18 -13.84 10.48 -27.88
C VAL A 18 -14.18 10.06 -26.45
N LEU A 19 -13.23 9.46 -25.74
CA LEU A 19 -13.33 9.16 -24.31
C LEU A 19 -13.01 10.44 -23.55
N SER A 20 -14.05 11.12 -23.08
CA SER A 20 -13.97 12.19 -22.08
C SER A 20 -14.04 11.56 -20.69
N GLY A 21 -13.12 11.96 -19.81
CA GLY A 21 -13.01 11.51 -18.43
C GLY A 21 -14.34 11.56 -17.67
N CYS A 22 -14.48 10.64 -16.71
CA CYS A 22 -15.65 10.49 -15.85
C CYS A 22 -16.04 11.82 -15.19
N ASN A 23 -17.07 12.47 -15.73
CA ASN A 23 -17.78 13.54 -15.05
C ASN A 23 -19.00 12.90 -14.37
N ILE A 24 -19.08 12.96 -13.04
CA ILE A 24 -20.25 12.50 -12.29
C ILE A 24 -21.42 13.45 -12.63
N SER A 25 -22.34 12.97 -13.46
CA SER A 25 -23.65 13.60 -13.64
C SER A 25 -24.69 12.80 -12.86
N ILE A 26 -25.05 13.29 -11.67
CA ILE A 26 -26.16 12.75 -10.86
C ILE A 26 -27.45 13.31 -11.45
N GLN A 27 -28.28 12.44 -12.05
CA GLN A 27 -29.65 12.82 -12.42
C GLN A 27 -30.52 12.88 -11.17
N THR A 28 -30.81 14.09 -10.70
CA THR A 28 -31.92 14.34 -9.77
C THR A 28 -33.19 14.58 -10.57
N ASP A 29 -34.23 13.81 -10.25
CA ASP A 29 -35.56 13.93 -10.84
C ASP A 29 -36.16 15.32 -10.54
N GLU A 30 -36.63 15.98 -11.60
CA GLU A 30 -37.27 17.30 -11.74
C GLU A 30 -37.32 18.26 -10.52
N GLY A 31 -36.53 19.35 -10.59
CA GLY A 31 -36.87 20.64 -9.97
C GLY A 31 -35.70 21.42 -9.34
N GLU A 32 -35.20 22.42 -10.07
CA GLU A 32 -34.14 23.40 -9.72
C GLU A 32 -32.69 22.89 -9.79
N GLU A 33 -31.99 23.29 -10.86
CA GLU A 33 -30.52 23.19 -11.01
C GLU A 33 -29.81 23.93 -9.86
N SER A 34 -29.21 23.18 -8.92
CA SER A 34 -28.25 23.71 -7.96
C SER A 34 -26.83 23.64 -8.54
N GLU A 35 -26.54 24.49 -9.51
CA GLU A 35 -25.25 24.59 -10.22
C GLU A 35 -24.10 25.21 -9.36
N TYR A 36 -24.12 25.09 -8.03
CA TYR A 36 -23.24 25.86 -7.13
C TYR A 36 -22.49 25.08 -6.03
N HIS A 37 -22.35 23.75 -6.11
CA HIS A 37 -21.67 23.00 -5.04
C HIS A 37 -20.56 22.00 -5.42
N SER A 38 -20.36 21.61 -6.69
CA SER A 38 -19.32 20.62 -7.02
C SER A 38 -17.93 21.22 -7.24
N ILE A 39 -17.80 22.34 -7.96
CA ILE A 39 -16.50 22.87 -8.43
C ILE A 39 -15.67 23.51 -7.29
N ALA A 40 -16.33 24.00 -6.22
CA ALA A 40 -15.63 24.72 -5.14
C ALA A 40 -14.93 23.80 -4.13
N VAL A 41 -15.36 22.53 -3.99
CA VAL A 41 -14.81 21.60 -2.99
C VAL A 41 -13.54 20.90 -3.53
N GLU A 42 -13.44 20.73 -4.85
CA GLU A 42 -12.34 20.03 -5.53
C GLU A 42 -11.00 20.77 -5.47
N ASN A 43 -11.01 22.09 -5.22
CA ASN A 43 -9.79 22.89 -5.01
C ASN A 43 -9.46 23.09 -3.52
N ILE A 44 -10.26 22.53 -2.61
CA ILE A 44 -10.08 22.70 -1.17
C ILE A 44 -9.57 21.40 -0.55
N PHE A 45 -9.98 20.26 -1.10
CA PHE A 45 -9.57 18.94 -0.66
C PHE A 45 -9.06 18.14 -1.86
N PRO A 46 -8.06 17.24 -1.72
CA PRO A 46 -7.55 16.44 -2.82
C PRO A 46 -8.57 15.40 -3.30
N THR A 47 -9.52 15.81 -4.13
CA THR A 47 -10.47 14.90 -4.75
C THR A 47 -9.74 14.01 -5.75
N GLY A 48 -10.05 12.71 -5.71
CA GLY A 48 -9.35 11.74 -6.54
C GLY A 48 -8.02 11.23 -5.98
N LEU A 49 -7.66 11.53 -4.72
CA LEU A 49 -6.51 10.93 -4.03
C LEU A 49 -6.90 9.67 -3.25
N ALA A 50 -6.13 8.60 -3.43
CA ALA A 50 -6.11 7.44 -2.54
C ALA A 50 -4.72 6.79 -2.57
N ALA A 51 -4.31 6.10 -1.51
CA ALA A 51 -3.24 5.12 -1.60
C ALA A 51 -3.90 3.74 -1.62
N ALA A 52 -3.69 2.95 -2.67
CA ALA A 52 -4.32 1.65 -2.82
C ALA A 52 -3.46 0.75 -3.72
N SER A 53 -3.66 -0.56 -3.60
CA SER A 53 -3.10 -1.50 -4.57
C SER A 53 -3.76 -1.33 -5.94
N PRO A 54 -2.99 -1.41 -7.05
CA PRO A 54 -3.57 -1.39 -8.40
C PRO A 54 -4.37 -2.66 -8.72
N PHE A 55 -4.16 -3.75 -7.96
CA PHE A 55 -4.78 -5.04 -8.25
C PHE A 55 -6.02 -5.35 -7.40
N LEU A 56 -6.20 -4.64 -6.29
CA LEU A 56 -7.32 -4.91 -5.40
C LEU A 56 -8.60 -4.39 -6.03
N GLU A 57 -9.55 -5.27 -6.26
CA GLU A 57 -10.88 -4.90 -6.73
C GLU A 57 -11.89 -4.79 -5.58
N GLN A 58 -12.93 -3.99 -5.78
CA GLN A 58 -14.06 -3.85 -4.86
C GLN A 58 -15.38 -3.86 -5.62
N ASP A 59 -16.40 -4.46 -5.01
CA ASP A 59 -17.76 -4.40 -5.52
C ASP A 59 -18.23 -2.92 -5.60
N ASN A 60 -18.59 -2.47 -6.81
CA ASN A 60 -19.09 -1.13 -7.07
C ASN A 60 -20.58 -0.95 -6.66
N SER A 61 -20.93 -1.43 -5.47
CA SER A 61 -22.30 -1.39 -4.95
C SER A 61 -22.54 -0.13 -4.11
N LEU A 62 -22.36 1.06 -4.69
CA LEU A 62 -22.74 2.31 -4.04
C LEU A 62 -24.23 2.67 -4.31
N ILE A 63 -25.08 2.21 -3.39
CA ILE A 63 -26.31 2.84 -2.83
C ILE A 63 -27.52 3.08 -3.76
N ILE A 64 -28.48 2.14 -3.78
CA ILE A 64 -29.93 2.35 -3.45
C ILE A 64 -30.43 1.07 -2.76
N GLY A 65 -31.24 1.18 -1.70
CA GLY A 65 -31.77 0.11 -0.86
C GLY A 65 -32.70 -0.94 -1.53
N THR A 66 -32.26 -1.53 -2.63
CA THR A 66 -32.84 -2.75 -3.21
C THR A 66 -31.71 -3.64 -3.65
N ALA A 67 -31.72 -4.89 -3.18
CA ALA A 67 -30.79 -5.95 -3.57
C ALA A 67 -30.72 -6.09 -5.10
N ALA A 68 -29.75 -5.42 -5.70
CA ALA A 68 -29.30 -5.66 -7.06
C ALA A 68 -27.78 -5.75 -7.00
N ARG A 69 -27.27 -6.99 -7.12
CA ARG A 69 -25.86 -7.25 -7.41
C ARG A 69 -25.54 -6.61 -8.76
N SER A 70 -24.89 -5.45 -8.78
CA SER A 70 -24.16 -5.02 -9.97
C SER A 70 -22.86 -5.81 -10.02
N SER A 71 -22.66 -6.56 -11.09
CA SER A 71 -21.49 -7.40 -11.37
C SER A 71 -20.27 -6.60 -11.83
N ASN A 72 -20.12 -5.36 -11.37
CA ASN A 72 -19.02 -4.50 -11.81
C ASN A 72 -18.15 -4.25 -10.59
N SER A 73 -17.09 -5.02 -10.45
CA SER A 73 -15.97 -4.64 -9.59
C SER A 73 -15.27 -3.42 -10.20
N ILE A 74 -14.69 -2.58 -9.35
CA ILE A 74 -13.82 -1.48 -9.75
C ILE A 74 -12.53 -1.55 -8.93
N PRO A 75 -11.40 -1.03 -9.45
CA PRO A 75 -10.18 -0.91 -8.66
C PRO A 75 -10.43 -0.15 -7.34
N HIS A 76 -9.81 -0.64 -6.26
CA HIS A 76 -9.97 -0.12 -4.91
C HIS A 76 -9.57 1.36 -4.81
N TYR A 77 -8.63 1.80 -5.65
CA TYR A 77 -8.30 3.22 -5.82
C TYR A 77 -9.56 4.06 -6.10
N PHE A 78 -10.27 3.76 -7.19
CA PHE A 78 -11.47 4.50 -7.59
C PHE A 78 -12.62 4.32 -6.59
N TRP A 79 -12.75 3.14 -6.00
CA TRP A 79 -13.72 2.92 -4.93
C TRP A 79 -13.45 3.82 -3.71
N SER A 80 -12.18 4.01 -3.34
CA SER A 80 -11.79 4.85 -2.21
C SER A 80 -12.04 6.32 -2.49
N THR A 81 -11.66 6.80 -3.67
CA THR A 81 -11.88 8.20 -4.06
C THR A 81 -13.36 8.53 -4.16
N GLN A 82 -14.20 7.61 -4.65
CA GLN A 82 -15.65 7.76 -4.67
C GLN A 82 -16.22 7.92 -3.26
N ARG A 83 -15.78 7.11 -2.30
CA ARG A 83 -16.26 7.21 -0.90
C ARG A 83 -15.87 8.52 -0.23
N ILE A 84 -14.65 9.00 -0.46
CA ILE A 84 -14.22 10.32 0.01
C ILE A 84 -15.11 11.40 -0.62
N GLY A 85 -15.40 11.30 -1.92
CA GLY A 85 -16.32 12.20 -2.62
C GLY A 85 -17.75 12.18 -2.08
N LEU A 86 -18.29 11.01 -1.71
CA LEU A 86 -19.62 10.90 -1.10
C LEU A 86 -19.69 11.55 0.29
N LEU A 87 -18.60 11.50 1.06
CA LEU A 87 -18.49 12.20 2.34
C LEU A 87 -18.44 13.71 2.17
N LEU A 88 -17.60 14.21 1.24
CA LEU A 88 -17.49 15.63 0.93
C LEU A 88 -18.83 16.23 0.52
N ASN A 89 -19.59 15.50 -0.30
CA ASN A 89 -20.92 15.91 -0.75
C ASN A 89 -22.04 15.66 0.27
N SER A 90 -21.72 15.26 1.50
CA SER A 90 -22.67 14.95 2.58
C SER A 90 -23.71 13.88 2.21
N ILE A 91 -23.43 13.02 1.21
CA ILE A 91 -24.32 11.94 0.79
C ILE A 91 -24.23 10.77 1.77
N THR A 92 -23.01 10.46 2.22
CA THR A 92 -22.75 9.45 3.25
C THR A 92 -22.18 10.13 4.49
N PRO A 93 -22.82 10.03 5.67
CA PRO A 93 -22.28 10.64 6.89
C PRO A 93 -21.10 9.81 7.44
N LEU A 94 -20.13 10.49 8.06
CA LEU A 94 -18.94 9.83 8.63
C LEU A 94 -19.32 8.71 9.61
N ARG A 95 -20.35 8.90 10.44
CA ARG A 95 -20.82 7.90 11.42
C ARG A 95 -21.10 6.53 10.82
N ASP A 96 -21.51 6.45 9.57
CA ASP A 96 -21.93 5.19 8.95
C ASP A 96 -20.74 4.42 8.34
N VAL A 97 -19.57 5.07 8.24
CA VAL A 97 -18.38 4.52 7.55
C VAL A 97 -17.09 4.67 8.35
N PHE A 98 -17.13 5.31 9.52
CA PHE A 98 -15.96 5.50 10.37
C PHE A 98 -15.61 4.23 11.12
N MET A 99 -14.37 3.77 10.94
CA MET A 99 -13.82 2.57 11.56
C MET A 99 -12.46 2.91 12.17
N PRO A 100 -12.39 3.29 13.46
CA PRO A 100 -11.14 3.62 14.14
C PRO A 100 -10.06 2.52 14.01
N GLU A 101 -10.49 1.26 13.94
CA GLU A 101 -9.63 0.09 13.77
C GLU A 101 -8.79 0.16 12.49
N SER A 102 -9.23 0.90 11.46
CA SER A 102 -8.48 1.11 10.22
C SER A 102 -7.13 1.81 10.45
N PHE A 103 -7.00 2.62 11.51
CA PHE A 103 -5.72 3.22 11.87
C PHE A 103 -4.71 2.21 12.41
N TYR A 104 -5.16 1.03 12.85
CA TYR A 104 -4.31 -0.01 13.46
C TYR A 104 -4.07 -1.19 12.54
N ARG A 105 -4.55 -1.13 11.29
CA ARG A 105 -4.25 -2.17 10.30
C ARG A 105 -2.82 -2.01 9.81
N ILE A 106 -2.01 -3.04 9.96
CA ILE A 106 -0.62 -3.06 9.46
C ILE A 106 -0.48 -3.92 8.21
N ALA A 107 0.61 -3.69 7.47
CA ALA A 107 1.03 -4.55 6.39
C ALA A 107 1.32 -5.98 6.90
N HIS A 108 1.09 -6.96 6.04
CA HIS A 108 1.37 -8.37 6.29
C HIS A 108 1.79 -9.04 4.97
N ASN A 109 2.33 -10.24 5.07
CA ASN A 109 2.61 -11.06 3.90
C ASN A 109 1.35 -11.81 3.47
N ALA A 110 1.17 -11.98 2.16
CA ALA A 110 0.21 -12.91 1.61
C ALA A 110 0.59 -14.36 2.00
N ASN A 111 -0.39 -15.26 2.11
CA ASN A 111 -0.14 -16.65 2.50
C ASN A 111 0.81 -17.39 1.55
N CYS A 112 0.81 -17.00 0.27
CA CYS A 112 1.71 -17.55 -0.74
C CYS A 112 3.14 -16.96 -0.66
N PHE A 113 3.40 -15.94 0.18
CA PHE A 113 4.67 -15.22 0.27
C PHE A 113 5.31 -15.33 1.66
N GLY A 114 6.58 -15.69 1.68
CA GLY A 114 7.37 -15.94 2.88
C GLY A 114 6.78 -16.98 3.83
N PRO A 115 6.34 -18.18 3.37
CA PRO A 115 5.91 -19.22 4.29
C PRO A 115 7.08 -19.71 5.15
N SER A 116 6.77 -20.34 6.29
CA SER A 116 7.78 -21.06 7.06
C SER A 116 8.14 -22.36 6.36
N VAL A 117 9.42 -22.67 6.25
CA VAL A 117 9.90 -23.83 5.46
C VAL A 117 10.64 -24.81 6.35
N SER A 118 10.16 -26.05 6.40
CA SER A 118 10.83 -27.12 7.14
C SER A 118 12.02 -27.66 6.36
N PHE A 119 13.07 -28.08 7.07
CA PHE A 119 14.24 -28.68 6.45
C PHE A 119 14.93 -29.72 7.35
N THR A 120 15.73 -30.57 6.70
CA THR A 120 16.65 -31.51 7.35
C THR A 120 17.99 -31.54 6.64
N GLY A 121 19.07 -31.84 7.38
CA GLY A 121 20.42 -31.98 6.84
C GLY A 121 21.01 -30.73 6.18
N HIS A 122 20.74 -29.52 6.71
CA HIS A 122 21.14 -28.26 6.08
C HIS A 122 22.65 -28.20 5.77
N PRO A 123 23.06 -27.90 4.52
CA PRO A 123 24.47 -27.95 4.11
C PRO A 123 25.32 -26.86 4.78
N ASN A 124 24.69 -25.78 5.22
CA ASN A 124 25.35 -24.69 5.96
C ASN A 124 25.29 -24.85 7.49
N ALA A 125 24.77 -25.97 8.01
CA ALA A 125 24.79 -26.24 9.45
C ALA A 125 26.22 -26.46 9.97
N THR A 126 26.56 -25.81 11.08
CA THR A 126 27.88 -25.95 11.73
C THR A 126 27.86 -26.93 12.91
N ASP A 127 26.67 -27.37 13.33
CA ASP A 127 26.46 -28.31 14.42
C ASP A 127 25.17 -29.12 14.24
N SER A 128 25.03 -30.20 15.01
CA SER A 128 23.88 -31.10 14.94
C SER A 128 22.55 -30.48 15.37
N THR A 129 22.58 -29.32 16.03
CA THR A 129 21.36 -28.63 16.49
C THR A 129 20.75 -27.72 15.43
N SER A 130 21.55 -27.31 14.44
CA SER A 130 21.14 -26.49 13.30
C SER A 130 20.96 -27.29 12.00
N GLU A 131 21.22 -28.60 12.02
CA GLU A 131 21.05 -29.49 10.88
C GLU A 131 19.59 -29.62 10.44
N ASN A 132 18.63 -29.52 11.36
CA ASN A 132 17.21 -29.71 11.07
C ASN A 132 16.38 -28.62 11.77
N GLY A 133 15.30 -28.19 11.16
CA GLY A 133 14.43 -27.18 11.77
C GLY A 133 13.39 -26.63 10.81
N THR A 134 12.92 -25.43 11.15
CA THR A 134 11.98 -24.65 10.34
C THR A 134 12.55 -23.25 10.19
N LEU A 135 12.66 -22.79 8.96
CA LEU A 135 13.03 -21.42 8.63
C LEU A 135 11.80 -20.53 8.90
N PRO A 136 11.96 -19.39 9.59
CA PRO A 136 10.86 -18.50 9.89
C PRO A 136 10.30 -17.88 8.61
N GLY A 137 9.01 -17.55 8.64
CA GLY A 137 8.33 -16.88 7.53
C GLY A 137 8.85 -15.45 7.30
N GLY A 138 8.68 -14.97 6.07
CA GLY A 138 9.03 -13.61 5.61
C GLY A 138 10.51 -13.36 5.37
N ASP A 139 11.40 -13.95 6.16
CA ASP A 139 12.84 -13.67 6.14
C ASP A 139 13.54 -14.04 4.84
N LEU A 140 13.05 -15.09 4.18
CA LEU A 140 13.59 -15.64 2.94
C LEU A 140 12.80 -15.19 1.70
N GLY A 141 11.64 -14.55 1.91
CA GLY A 141 10.72 -14.15 0.85
C GLY A 141 10.44 -15.21 -0.21
N ILE A 142 10.41 -16.50 0.17
CA ILE A 142 10.01 -17.60 -0.70
C ILE A 142 8.56 -17.35 -1.12
N TRP A 143 8.24 -17.37 -2.41
CA TRP A 143 6.86 -17.21 -2.89
C TRP A 143 6.41 -18.39 -3.74
N LEU A 144 5.16 -18.79 -3.56
CA LEU A 144 4.48 -19.76 -4.40
C LEU A 144 4.04 -19.08 -5.71
N VAL A 145 3.67 -19.87 -6.72
CA VAL A 145 3.25 -19.33 -8.01
C VAL A 145 1.96 -18.51 -7.88
N GLU A 146 1.00 -18.99 -7.11
CA GLU A 146 -0.33 -18.41 -6.96
C GLU A 146 -0.81 -18.47 -5.50
N ASP A 147 -1.76 -17.60 -5.18
CA ASP A 147 -2.51 -17.66 -3.93
C ASP A 147 -3.70 -18.64 -4.05
N GLU A 148 -4.46 -18.78 -2.95
CA GLU A 148 -5.61 -19.67 -2.91
C GLU A 148 -6.78 -19.24 -3.82
N ASN A 149 -6.77 -17.99 -4.30
CA ASN A 149 -7.78 -17.43 -5.20
C ASN A 149 -7.38 -17.54 -6.68
N GLY A 150 -6.15 -17.99 -6.96
CA GLY A 150 -5.59 -18.11 -8.31
C GLY A 150 -4.93 -16.83 -8.83
N ASP A 151 -4.73 -15.82 -7.99
CA ASP A 151 -3.90 -14.67 -8.32
C ASP A 151 -2.42 -15.04 -8.19
N ALA A 152 -1.60 -14.51 -9.09
CA ALA A 152 -0.15 -14.56 -8.99
C ALA A 152 0.27 -14.07 -7.60
N CYS A 153 1.20 -14.78 -6.96
CA CYS A 153 1.55 -14.43 -5.59
C CYS A 153 2.09 -13.00 -5.44
N ALA A 154 2.75 -12.47 -6.47
CA ALA A 154 3.17 -11.06 -6.50
C ALA A 154 2.00 -10.07 -6.36
N VAL A 155 0.86 -10.38 -6.97
CA VAL A 155 -0.36 -9.58 -6.87
C VAL A 155 -0.95 -9.67 -5.46
N ALA A 156 -1.08 -10.89 -4.94
CA ALA A 156 -1.56 -11.10 -3.57
C ALA A 156 -0.65 -10.42 -2.53
N GLN A 157 0.66 -10.50 -2.69
CA GLN A 157 1.65 -9.85 -1.82
C GLN A 157 1.53 -8.32 -1.89
N THR A 158 1.36 -7.75 -3.08
CA THR A 158 1.14 -6.30 -3.24
C THR A 158 -0.12 -5.85 -2.48
N ASN A 159 -1.22 -6.59 -2.62
CA ASN A 159 -2.47 -6.32 -1.90
C ASN A 159 -2.26 -6.38 -0.37
N ALA A 160 -1.52 -7.38 0.11
CA ALA A 160 -1.26 -7.59 1.54
C ALA A 160 -0.37 -6.47 2.14
N LEU A 161 0.72 -6.12 1.44
CA LEU A 161 1.65 -5.05 1.85
C LEU A 161 0.99 -3.67 1.90
N LEU A 162 0.11 -3.36 0.94
CA LEU A 162 -0.56 -2.06 0.86
C LEU A 162 -1.80 -1.95 1.75
N SER A 163 -2.30 -3.07 2.30
CA SER A 163 -3.54 -3.09 3.08
C SER A 163 -3.55 -2.12 4.27
N GLY A 164 -2.43 -1.95 4.96
CA GLY A 164 -2.28 -1.00 6.07
C GLY A 164 -2.35 0.45 5.60
N VAL A 165 -1.42 0.86 4.72
CA VAL A 165 -1.36 2.23 4.18
C VAL A 165 -2.70 2.64 3.55
N GLN A 166 -3.35 1.73 2.84
CA GLN A 166 -4.64 1.95 2.21
C GLN A 166 -5.74 2.28 3.23
N ASP A 167 -5.91 1.45 4.27
CA ASP A 167 -6.96 1.66 5.25
C ASP A 167 -6.68 2.88 6.14
N GLN A 168 -5.43 3.06 6.55
CA GLN A 168 -4.99 4.18 7.37
C GLN A 168 -5.19 5.52 6.65
N SER A 169 -4.66 5.65 5.43
CA SER A 169 -4.77 6.90 4.66
C SER A 169 -6.20 7.19 4.22
N ARG A 170 -6.97 6.17 3.80
CA ARG A 170 -8.39 6.34 3.47
C ARG A 170 -9.18 6.83 4.68
N MET A 171 -9.00 6.22 5.85
CA MET A 171 -9.72 6.64 7.05
C MET A 171 -9.34 8.05 7.48
N ALA A 172 -8.04 8.39 7.42
CA ALA A 172 -7.57 9.75 7.68
C ALA A 172 -8.22 10.77 6.71
N LEU A 173 -8.17 10.52 5.40
CA LEU A 173 -8.78 11.39 4.39
C LEU A 173 -10.29 11.52 4.60
N MET A 174 -10.99 10.44 4.93
CA MET A 174 -12.42 10.47 5.24
C MET A 174 -12.74 11.30 6.48
N THR A 175 -11.93 11.19 7.54
CA THR A 175 -12.07 12.01 8.75
C THR A 175 -11.81 13.48 8.46
N LEU A 176 -10.78 13.82 7.69
CA LEU A 176 -10.49 15.22 7.34
C LEU A 176 -11.52 15.81 6.38
N ALA A 177 -11.99 15.04 5.40
CA ALA A 177 -13.09 15.42 4.50
C ALA A 177 -14.39 15.70 5.28
N SER A 178 -14.62 14.99 6.38
CA SER A 178 -15.79 15.22 7.22
C SER A 178 -15.82 16.59 7.90
N LEU A 179 -14.67 17.26 8.03
CA LEU A 179 -14.63 18.64 8.52
C LEU A 179 -15.38 19.58 7.56
N ILE A 180 -15.16 19.40 6.26
CA ILE A 180 -15.83 20.20 5.23
C ILE A 180 -17.34 19.92 5.24
N SER A 181 -17.74 18.65 5.24
CA SER A 181 -19.16 18.30 5.26
C SER A 181 -19.85 18.70 6.57
N SER A 182 -19.15 18.65 7.70
CA SER A 182 -19.62 19.15 9.00
C SER A 182 -19.85 20.67 8.96
N ALA A 183 -18.92 21.45 8.41
CA ALA A 183 -19.09 22.88 8.23
C ALA A 183 -20.32 23.21 7.37
N ILE A 184 -20.41 22.59 6.19
CA ILE A 184 -21.51 22.82 5.23
C ILE A 184 -22.87 22.44 5.84
N SER A 185 -22.97 21.27 6.48
CA SER A 185 -24.22 20.79 7.07
C SER A 185 -24.72 21.65 8.24
N HIS A 186 -23.82 22.38 8.91
CA HIS A 186 -24.16 23.34 9.97
C HIS A 186 -24.32 24.77 9.45
N GLY A 187 -24.22 24.99 8.14
CA GLY A 187 -24.38 26.31 7.52
C GLY A 187 -23.21 27.26 7.76
N GLU A 188 -22.04 26.74 8.14
CA GLU A 188 -20.81 27.50 8.28
C GLU A 188 -20.15 27.71 6.92
N SER A 189 -19.55 28.89 6.72
CA SER A 189 -18.62 29.09 5.62
C SER A 189 -17.25 28.52 5.97
N LEU A 190 -16.57 27.93 4.99
CA LEU A 190 -15.15 27.59 5.11
C LEU A 190 -14.30 28.83 5.43
N PRO A 191 -13.16 28.68 6.13
CA PRO A 191 -12.36 29.81 6.58
C PRO A 191 -11.82 30.63 5.40
N SER A 192 -11.88 31.96 5.52
CA SER A 192 -11.13 32.84 4.61
C SER A 192 -9.63 32.74 4.88
N GLU A 193 -8.82 33.20 3.93
CA GLU A 193 -7.36 33.24 4.09
C GLU A 193 -6.95 33.93 5.40
N GLY A 194 -5.97 33.37 6.10
CA GLY A 194 -5.46 33.80 7.40
C GLY A 194 -6.35 33.44 8.59
N HIS A 195 -7.42 32.66 8.39
CA HIS A 195 -8.36 32.29 9.46
C HIS A 195 -8.44 30.78 9.67
N THR A 196 -8.88 30.41 10.87
CA THR A 196 -9.13 29.02 11.30
C THR A 196 -10.61 28.87 11.68
N LEU A 197 -11.23 27.79 11.23
CA LEU A 197 -12.56 27.36 11.62
C LEU A 197 -12.44 26.14 12.54
N ASN A 198 -12.94 26.27 13.77
CA ASN A 198 -12.99 25.16 14.73
C ASN A 198 -14.35 24.47 14.68
N LEU A 199 -14.31 23.15 14.44
CA LEU A 199 -15.45 22.27 14.22
C LEU A 199 -15.57 21.20 15.31
N THR A 200 -14.77 21.26 16.37
CA THR A 200 -14.68 20.23 17.43
C THR A 200 -16.05 19.91 18.04
N SER A 201 -16.84 20.94 18.33
CA SER A 201 -18.21 20.76 18.84
C SER A 201 -19.09 20.05 17.83
N TYR A 202 -19.05 20.43 16.54
CA TYR A 202 -19.87 19.82 15.50
C TYR A 202 -19.46 18.37 15.23
N MET A 203 -18.17 18.08 15.20
CA MET A 203 -17.66 16.71 15.07
C MET A 203 -18.13 15.80 16.21
N ASN A 204 -18.17 16.29 17.45
CA ASN A 204 -18.72 15.54 18.57
C ASN A 204 -20.25 15.31 18.45
N THR A 205 -21.00 16.18 17.76
CA THR A 205 -22.45 15.96 17.53
C THR A 205 -22.76 14.81 16.57
N LEU A 206 -21.77 14.35 15.79
CA LEU A 206 -21.92 13.17 14.92
C LEU A 206 -22.23 11.89 15.73
N GLY A 207 -21.84 11.85 17.01
CA GLY A 207 -22.11 10.74 17.90
C GLY A 207 -21.39 9.46 17.47
N LEU A 208 -20.13 9.58 17.06
CA LEU A 208 -19.26 8.44 16.73
C LEU A 208 -19.08 7.56 17.98
N ILE A 209 -19.20 6.25 17.81
CA ILE A 209 -19.16 5.30 18.93
C ILE A 209 -17.74 5.29 19.51
N ASN A 210 -17.65 5.46 20.83
CA ASN A 210 -16.41 5.44 21.61
C ASN A 210 -15.34 6.45 21.15
N VAL A 211 -15.74 7.53 20.49
CA VAL A 211 -14.82 8.52 19.94
C VAL A 211 -15.18 9.89 20.50
N THR A 212 -14.18 10.62 20.98
CA THR A 212 -14.34 12.00 21.46
C THR A 212 -13.30 12.89 20.79
N PHE A 213 -13.75 13.91 20.06
CA PHE A 213 -12.85 14.87 19.43
C PHE A 213 -12.38 15.91 20.44
N GLY A 214 -11.06 16.00 20.62
CA GLY A 214 -10.39 17.08 21.36
C GLY A 214 -10.05 18.28 20.48
N LEU A 215 -9.82 18.04 19.18
CA LEU A 215 -9.53 19.05 18.18
C LEU A 215 -10.13 18.65 16.83
N ALA A 216 -10.72 19.61 16.12
CA ALA A 216 -11.10 19.48 14.72
C ALA A 216 -11.12 20.86 14.07
N GLU A 217 -10.19 21.15 13.17
CA GLU A 217 -10.01 22.49 12.60
C GLU A 217 -9.63 22.47 11.12
N ILE A 218 -10.11 23.48 10.39
CA ILE A 218 -9.66 23.82 9.04
C ILE A 218 -9.03 25.22 9.11
N THR A 219 -7.85 25.39 8.52
CA THR A 219 -7.20 26.70 8.36
C THR A 219 -6.88 26.92 6.89
N HIS A 220 -7.03 28.16 6.41
CA HIS A 220 -6.62 28.55 5.07
C HIS A 220 -5.55 29.64 5.16
N SER A 221 -4.39 29.43 4.56
CA SER A 221 -3.26 30.37 4.62
C SER A 221 -2.39 30.26 3.36
N LEU A 222 -2.13 31.38 2.68
CA LEU A 222 -1.22 31.45 1.52
C LEU A 222 -1.55 30.38 0.46
N ASP A 223 -2.80 30.36 0.00
CA ASP A 223 -3.34 29.38 -0.96
C ASP A 223 -3.24 27.90 -0.52
N THR A 224 -2.97 27.66 0.76
CA THR A 224 -2.80 26.31 1.33
C THR A 224 -3.87 26.03 2.39
N TRP A 225 -4.47 24.85 2.30
CA TRP A 225 -5.45 24.35 3.25
C TRP A 225 -4.80 23.40 4.25
N PHE A 226 -5.01 23.69 5.53
CA PHE A 226 -4.53 22.88 6.64
C PHE A 226 -5.70 22.27 7.38
N TYR A 227 -5.62 20.98 7.64
CA TYR A 227 -6.62 20.22 8.37
C TYR A 227 -5.96 19.60 9.60
N ARG A 228 -6.60 19.71 10.76
CA ARG A 228 -6.11 19.10 12.00
C ARG A 228 -7.23 18.44 12.76
N VAL A 229 -7.00 17.21 13.20
CA VAL A 229 -7.93 16.45 14.02
C VAL A 229 -7.16 15.74 15.12
N GLU A 230 -7.69 15.77 16.33
CA GLU A 230 -7.26 14.94 17.45
C GLU A 230 -8.50 14.35 18.11
N PHE A 231 -8.53 13.03 18.28
CA PHE A 231 -9.60 12.35 18.98
C PHE A 231 -9.08 11.20 19.84
N ASP A 232 -9.78 10.96 20.94
CA ASP A 232 -9.59 9.76 21.75
C ASP A 232 -10.55 8.67 21.27
N TRP A 233 -10.05 7.45 21.09
CA TRP A 233 -10.84 6.25 20.86
C TRP A 233 -10.75 5.30 22.05
N VAL A 234 -11.91 4.89 22.57
CA VAL A 234 -12.00 3.94 23.67
C VAL A 234 -12.29 2.53 23.15
N THR A 235 -11.33 1.62 23.34
CA THR A 235 -11.49 0.20 23.03
C THR A 235 -10.94 -0.67 24.15
N SER A 236 -11.59 -1.81 24.41
CA SER A 236 -11.17 -2.77 25.45
C SER A 236 -10.95 -2.15 26.85
N GLY A 237 -11.57 -1.01 27.14
CA GLY A 237 -11.42 -0.27 28.40
C GLY A 237 -10.22 0.70 28.46
N ASN A 238 -9.41 0.76 27.40
CA ASN A 238 -8.31 1.70 27.23
C ASN A 238 -8.73 2.86 26.32
N SER A 239 -8.08 4.01 26.46
CA SER A 239 -8.29 5.21 25.63
C SER A 239 -6.99 5.52 24.91
N TYR A 240 -7.08 5.69 23.60
CA TYR A 240 -5.92 5.97 22.75
C TYR A 240 -6.14 7.22 21.90
N SER A 241 -5.14 8.09 21.85
CA SER A 241 -5.19 9.29 21.03
C SER A 241 -4.85 8.97 19.57
N VAL A 242 -5.60 9.56 18.65
CA VAL A 242 -5.31 9.59 17.22
C VAL A 242 -5.22 11.04 16.79
N TRP A 243 -4.07 11.40 16.22
CA TRP A 243 -3.78 12.72 15.69
C TRP A 243 -3.62 12.66 14.18
N LEU A 244 -4.25 13.59 13.46
CA LEU A 244 -4.20 13.72 12.01
C LEU A 244 -3.87 15.17 11.64
N GLU A 245 -3.00 15.36 10.65
CA GLU A 245 -2.72 16.65 10.03
C GLU A 245 -2.58 16.50 8.52
N MET A 246 -3.18 17.38 7.74
CA MET A 246 -2.96 17.44 6.29
C MET A 246 -2.74 18.86 5.82
N GLU A 247 -1.73 19.03 4.98
CA GLU A 247 -1.52 20.19 4.15
C GLU A 247 -1.95 19.86 2.71
N HIS A 248 -2.75 20.72 2.10
CA HIS A 248 -3.20 20.59 0.72
C HIS A 248 -3.02 21.91 -0.02
N MET A 249 -2.28 21.83 -1.12
CA MET A 249 -2.02 22.94 -2.03
C MET A 249 -2.71 22.64 -3.38
N PRO A 250 -3.82 23.30 -3.69
CA PRO A 250 -4.43 23.20 -5.02
C PRO A 250 -3.53 23.84 -6.08
N GLY A 251 -3.56 23.27 -7.29
CA GLY A 251 -2.94 23.82 -8.49
C GLY A 251 -3.88 24.75 -9.25
N ASN A 252 -3.74 24.78 -10.58
CA ASN A 252 -4.57 25.65 -11.42
C ASN A 252 -6.03 25.16 -11.52
N ASP A 253 -6.25 23.85 -11.35
CA ASP A 253 -7.56 23.20 -11.31
C ASP A 253 -7.52 21.92 -10.46
N TYR A 254 -8.64 21.19 -10.40
CA TYR A 254 -8.81 19.98 -9.58
C TYR A 254 -7.95 18.77 -10.02
N SER A 255 -7.35 18.84 -11.21
CA SER A 255 -6.44 17.81 -11.72
C SER A 255 -4.97 18.11 -11.43
N GLU A 256 -4.68 19.24 -10.81
CA GLU A 256 -3.35 19.64 -10.38
C GLU A 256 -3.38 19.94 -8.88
N TYR A 257 -2.63 19.20 -8.08
CA TYR A 257 -2.47 19.51 -6.65
C TYR A 257 -1.29 18.79 -6.05
N GLN A 258 -0.85 19.25 -4.89
CA GLN A 258 0.12 18.55 -4.06
C GLN A 258 -0.25 18.68 -2.58
N GLY A 259 0.34 17.84 -1.75
CA GLY A 259 0.17 17.95 -0.32
C GLY A 259 0.79 16.80 0.44
N HIS A 260 0.63 16.86 1.75
CA HIS A 260 1.09 15.78 2.63
C HIS A 260 0.12 15.61 3.79
N LEU A 261 -0.17 14.34 4.10
CA LEU A 261 -0.95 13.88 5.23
C LEU A 261 0.00 13.23 6.23
N LYS A 262 -0.21 13.47 7.52
CA LYS A 262 0.50 12.83 8.63
C LYS A 262 -0.51 12.36 9.67
N TYR A 263 -0.20 11.26 10.33
CA TYR A 263 -0.99 10.78 11.44
C TYR A 263 -0.14 10.02 12.45
N ILE A 264 -0.63 10.01 13.69
CA ILE A 264 -0.14 9.17 14.77
C ILE A 264 -1.36 8.52 15.43
N ALA A 265 -1.33 7.21 15.62
CA ALA A 265 -2.32 6.47 16.40
C ALA A 265 -1.61 5.75 17.55
N GLU A 266 -1.94 6.14 18.79
CA GLU A 266 -1.41 5.51 20.00
C GLU A 266 -2.08 4.16 20.23
N GLY A 267 -1.37 3.21 20.84
CA GLY A 267 -1.91 1.90 21.13
C GLY A 267 -1.01 1.11 22.06
N GLU A 268 -1.34 -0.16 22.28
CA GLU A 268 -0.55 -1.06 23.11
C GLU A 268 -0.45 -2.44 22.45
N ASN A 269 0.70 -3.07 22.59
CA ASN A 269 0.90 -4.45 22.15
C ASN A 269 -0.02 -5.40 22.94
N GLY A 270 -0.72 -6.29 22.24
CA GLY A 270 -1.57 -7.32 22.84
C GLY A 270 -2.98 -6.88 23.24
N VAL A 271 -3.40 -5.66 22.90
CA VAL A 271 -4.77 -5.18 23.12
C VAL A 271 -5.66 -5.53 21.92
N THR A 272 -6.84 -6.11 22.19
CA THR A 272 -7.83 -6.43 21.16
C THR A 272 -8.22 -5.16 20.37
N ASP A 273 -8.38 -5.31 19.06
CA ASP A 273 -8.68 -4.23 18.09
C ASP A 273 -7.53 -3.23 17.82
N VAL A 274 -6.41 -3.34 18.56
CA VAL A 274 -5.18 -2.57 18.35
C VAL A 274 -4.07 -3.53 17.93
N ASN A 275 -3.84 -3.64 16.62
CA ASN A 275 -2.81 -4.53 16.07
C ASN A 275 -1.47 -3.81 15.88
N LEU A 276 -0.75 -3.58 16.99
CA LEU A 276 0.61 -3.04 16.99
C LEU A 276 1.60 -4.06 17.60
N PRO A 277 1.95 -5.12 16.85
CA PRO A 277 2.82 -6.17 17.33
C PRO A 277 4.28 -5.70 17.42
N GLY A 278 5.09 -6.44 18.15
CA GLY A 278 6.54 -6.24 18.19
C GLY A 278 7.11 -6.30 19.60
N ASN A 279 8.35 -6.78 19.70
CA ASN A 279 9.00 -7.09 20.98
C ASN A 279 10.35 -6.39 21.14
N ASN A 280 10.71 -5.45 20.25
CA ASN A 280 11.98 -4.73 20.34
C ASN A 280 11.89 -3.57 21.35
N CYS A 281 10.69 -3.04 21.63
CA CYS A 281 10.49 -2.05 22.68
C CYS A 281 10.62 -2.65 24.09
N SER A 282 11.11 -1.84 25.03
CA SER A 282 11.17 -2.19 26.46
C SER A 282 9.84 -2.10 27.22
N GLN A 283 8.79 -1.59 26.57
CA GLN A 283 7.43 -1.42 27.13
C GLN A 283 6.38 -1.91 26.15
N ASP A 284 5.10 -1.88 26.52
CA ASP A 284 3.97 -2.31 25.67
C ASP A 284 3.31 -1.17 24.89
N GLU A 285 3.43 0.08 25.36
CA GLU A 285 2.93 1.26 24.64
C GLU A 285 3.59 1.38 23.26
N ARG A 286 2.79 1.70 22.25
CA ARG A 286 3.19 1.88 20.85
C ARG A 286 2.53 3.12 20.26
N SER A 287 3.17 3.71 19.27
CA SER A 287 2.55 4.70 18.39
C SER A 287 2.79 4.29 16.96
N LEU A 288 1.73 4.09 16.19
CA LEU A 288 1.83 3.93 14.75
C LEU A 288 1.83 5.31 14.10
N ALA A 289 2.94 5.68 13.49
CA ALA A 289 3.03 6.89 12.69
C ALA A 289 2.91 6.56 11.21
N GLY A 290 2.29 7.46 10.47
CA GLY A 290 2.31 7.41 9.02
C GLY A 290 2.28 8.79 8.38
N SER A 291 2.83 8.85 7.18
CA SER A 291 2.80 10.00 6.28
C SER A 291 2.39 9.56 4.88
N LEU A 292 1.71 10.43 4.14
CA LEU A 292 1.39 10.26 2.72
C LEU A 292 1.60 11.62 2.03
N THR A 293 2.66 11.73 1.23
CA THR A 293 2.90 12.86 0.33
C THR A 293 2.40 12.50 -1.06
N TYR A 294 1.78 13.46 -1.73
CA TYR A 294 1.14 13.23 -3.02
C TYR A 294 1.30 14.44 -3.95
N GLU A 295 1.43 14.15 -5.23
CA GLU A 295 1.43 15.12 -6.32
C GLU A 295 0.56 14.58 -7.45
N ARG A 296 -0.34 15.42 -7.97
CA ARG A 296 -1.17 15.12 -9.13
C ARG A 296 -0.91 16.15 -10.22
N ALA A 297 -0.70 15.66 -11.44
CA ALA A 297 -0.55 16.46 -12.64
C ALA A 297 -1.37 15.84 -13.78
N GLY A 298 -2.61 16.31 -13.93
CA GLY A 298 -3.58 15.76 -14.88
C GLY A 298 -4.03 14.35 -14.46
N ASP A 299 -3.75 13.38 -15.31
CA ASP A 299 -4.03 11.96 -15.05
C ASP A 299 -2.85 11.25 -14.36
N ASN A 300 -1.69 11.89 -14.19
CA ASN A 300 -0.59 11.30 -13.45
C ASN A 300 -0.69 11.61 -11.97
N ILE A 301 -0.43 10.60 -11.14
CA ILE A 301 -0.29 10.77 -9.70
C ILE A 301 0.99 10.10 -9.21
N SER A 302 1.71 10.80 -8.34
CA SER A 302 2.88 10.29 -7.65
C SER A 302 2.64 10.34 -6.15
N LEU A 303 2.95 9.25 -5.45
CA LEU A 303 2.69 9.09 -4.01
C LEU A 303 3.95 8.59 -3.30
N GLN A 304 4.15 9.07 -2.08
CA GLN A 304 5.05 8.45 -1.11
C GLN A 304 4.33 8.29 0.22
N ALA A 305 4.16 7.05 0.67
CA ALA A 305 3.73 6.75 2.02
C ALA A 305 4.89 6.19 2.84
N ARG A 306 5.04 6.64 4.08
CA ARG A 306 5.94 6.02 5.07
C ARG A 306 5.12 5.67 6.29
N ASN A 307 5.38 4.53 6.90
CA ASN A 307 4.81 4.21 8.20
C ASN A 307 5.81 3.45 9.08
N ALA A 308 5.65 3.61 10.39
CA ALA A 308 6.51 2.99 11.37
C ALA A 308 5.77 2.78 12.69
N THR A 309 6.09 1.68 13.38
CA THR A 309 5.65 1.47 14.76
C THR A 309 6.76 1.92 15.72
N LEU A 310 6.47 2.99 16.47
CA LEU A 310 7.35 3.58 17.47
C LEU A 310 7.07 3.06 18.88
N CYS A 311 8.09 3.09 19.72
CA CYS A 311 7.97 2.73 21.13
C CYS A 311 7.37 3.88 21.95
N GLY A 312 6.28 3.60 22.66
CA GLY A 312 5.64 4.55 23.58
C GLY A 312 4.51 5.38 22.98
N HIS A 313 3.83 6.08 23.87
CA HIS A 313 2.89 7.17 23.59
C HIS A 313 3.62 8.52 23.59
N ASN A 314 2.97 9.57 23.10
CA ASN A 314 3.49 10.94 23.07
C ASN A 314 4.88 11.05 22.44
N VAL A 315 5.13 10.25 21.40
CA VAL A 315 6.42 10.19 20.70
C VAL A 315 6.77 11.53 20.05
N THR A 316 8.07 11.84 19.98
CA THR A 316 8.59 13.09 19.41
C THR A 316 9.59 12.79 18.28
N SER A 317 9.90 13.80 17.47
CA SER A 317 10.78 13.64 16.29
C SER A 317 10.33 12.54 15.32
N VAL A 318 9.02 12.36 15.21
CA VAL A 318 8.40 11.32 14.37
C VAL A 318 8.54 11.62 12.88
N PHE A 319 8.53 12.91 12.53
CA PHE A 319 8.54 13.39 11.15
C PHE A 319 9.76 14.26 10.87
N THR A 320 10.26 14.17 9.64
CA THR A 320 11.27 15.06 9.03
C THR A 320 10.75 16.49 8.85
N SER A 321 11.61 17.42 8.39
CA SER A 321 11.19 18.79 8.04
C SER A 321 10.05 18.82 7.04
N ASP A 322 10.13 17.91 6.07
CA ASP A 322 9.16 17.79 4.97
C ASP A 322 7.91 16.99 5.36
N GLY A 323 7.81 16.57 6.63
CA GLY A 323 6.61 15.90 7.16
C GLY A 323 6.53 14.41 6.85
N LEU A 324 7.56 13.79 6.30
CA LEU A 324 7.63 12.34 6.13
C LEU A 324 8.01 11.66 7.44
N VAL A 325 7.49 10.46 7.72
CA VAL A 325 7.97 9.65 8.86
C VAL A 325 9.48 9.44 8.74
N ASP A 326 10.20 9.75 9.80
CA ASP A 326 11.66 9.77 9.83
C ASP A 326 12.24 8.36 9.98
N SER A 327 12.85 7.85 8.91
CA SER A 327 13.52 6.54 8.89
C SER A 327 14.80 6.51 9.74
N ALA A 328 15.40 7.67 10.03
CA ALA A 328 16.55 7.77 10.92
C ALA A 328 16.16 7.78 12.41
N ASN A 329 14.87 7.95 12.75
CA ASN A 329 14.37 7.95 14.14
C ASN A 329 14.29 6.51 14.71
N GLN A 330 15.43 5.83 14.76
CA GLN A 330 15.56 4.43 15.16
C GLN A 330 15.55 4.25 16.68
N TYR A 331 14.87 3.20 17.15
CA TYR A 331 14.85 2.81 18.55
C TYR A 331 16.24 2.39 19.03
N ASN A 332 16.64 2.95 20.16
CA ASN A 332 17.79 2.51 20.92
C ASN A 332 17.50 2.63 22.41
N VAL A 333 17.57 1.52 23.14
CA VAL A 333 17.24 1.45 24.58
C VAL A 333 18.00 2.45 25.46
N THR A 334 19.16 2.95 25.00
CA THR A 334 19.99 3.90 25.76
C THR A 334 19.88 5.34 25.28
N THR A 335 19.74 5.56 23.97
CA THR A 335 19.89 6.89 23.35
C THR A 335 18.61 7.41 22.69
N ASN A 336 17.66 6.55 22.34
CA ASN A 336 16.38 6.93 21.75
C ASN A 336 15.29 5.88 22.07
N MET A 337 14.66 5.99 23.23
CA MET A 337 13.66 5.02 23.68
C MET A 337 12.30 5.15 22.98
N SER A 338 12.10 6.19 22.17
CA SER A 338 10.84 6.48 21.47
C SER A 338 10.92 6.31 19.96
N GLY A 339 12.06 5.86 19.43
CA GLY A 339 12.21 5.61 18.00
C GLY A 339 11.38 4.41 17.52
N TRP A 340 11.35 4.23 16.20
CA TRP A 340 10.77 3.04 15.58
C TRP A 340 11.63 1.81 15.87
N SER A 341 11.01 0.72 16.30
CA SER A 341 11.71 -0.51 16.69
C SER A 341 11.32 -1.71 15.82
N GLU A 342 10.10 -1.67 15.29
CA GLU A 342 9.49 -2.69 14.46
C GLU A 342 9.31 -2.16 13.04
N ASN A 343 8.72 -2.95 12.14
CA ASN A 343 8.32 -2.61 10.77
C ASN A 343 8.34 -1.10 10.43
N PHE A 344 9.36 -0.70 9.65
CA PHE A 344 9.36 0.55 8.91
C PHE A 344 9.09 0.24 7.45
N ASN A 345 8.08 0.87 6.86
CA ASN A 345 7.72 0.65 5.46
C ASN A 345 7.69 1.97 4.68
N ILE A 346 8.12 1.91 3.43
CA ILE A 346 8.05 2.99 2.45
C ILE A 346 7.35 2.43 1.21
N PHE A 347 6.25 3.06 0.84
CA PHE A 347 5.55 2.80 -0.41
C PHE A 347 5.71 4.00 -1.33
N GLY A 348 6.25 3.78 -2.52
CA GLY A 348 6.33 4.73 -3.60
C GLY A 348 5.47 4.28 -4.78
N ALA A 349 4.78 5.21 -5.43
CA ALA A 349 4.05 4.93 -6.66
C ALA A 349 4.07 6.12 -7.61
N ASN A 350 4.12 5.84 -8.90
CA ASN A 350 3.91 6.82 -9.97
C ASN A 350 3.10 6.15 -11.09
N PHE A 351 1.85 6.58 -11.28
CA PHE A 351 0.92 5.88 -12.16
C PHE A 351 -0.10 6.81 -12.83
N ASP A 352 -0.69 6.29 -13.91
CA ASP A 352 -1.73 6.94 -14.68
C ASP A 352 -3.12 6.58 -14.11
N LEU A 353 -3.97 7.58 -13.88
CA LEU A 353 -5.31 7.44 -13.30
C LEU A 353 -6.33 6.85 -14.28
N THR A 354 -5.99 6.65 -15.55
CA THR A 354 -6.90 6.05 -16.52
C THR A 354 -7.00 4.54 -16.36
N ASP A 355 -5.88 3.88 -16.06
CA ASP A 355 -5.78 2.41 -15.98
C ASP A 355 -4.95 1.90 -14.79
N LEU A 356 -4.33 2.79 -14.01
CA LEU A 356 -3.43 2.48 -12.90
C LEU A 356 -2.10 1.82 -13.34
N SER A 357 -1.75 1.90 -14.63
CA SER A 357 -0.43 1.49 -15.11
C SER A 357 0.65 2.45 -14.61
N GLY A 358 1.84 1.92 -14.35
CA GLY A 358 2.93 2.68 -13.75
C GLY A 358 3.88 1.84 -12.91
N ASP A 359 4.68 2.54 -12.11
CA ASP A 359 5.72 1.95 -11.27
C ASP A 359 5.30 2.00 -9.80
N TYR A 360 5.42 0.87 -9.11
CA TYR A 360 5.13 0.72 -7.69
C TYR A 360 6.35 0.12 -7.00
N THR A 361 6.71 0.67 -5.84
CA THR A 361 7.85 0.21 -5.05
C THR A 361 7.46 0.14 -3.59
N TYR A 362 7.67 -1.01 -2.97
CA TYR A 362 7.47 -1.21 -1.54
C TYR A 362 8.78 -1.66 -0.89
N VAL A 363 9.24 -0.88 0.07
CA VAL A 363 10.45 -1.16 0.85
C VAL A 363 10.04 -1.37 2.29
N TRP A 364 10.52 -2.43 2.94
CA TRP A 364 10.31 -2.61 4.36
C TRP A 364 11.50 -3.20 5.10
N GLN A 365 11.61 -2.84 6.36
CA GLN A 365 12.57 -3.40 7.29
C GLN A 365 11.83 -3.89 8.52
N ALA A 366 11.95 -5.19 8.82
CA ALA A 366 11.12 -5.86 9.82
C ALA A 366 11.44 -5.40 11.26
N GLY A 367 12.70 -5.03 11.50
CA GLY A 367 13.14 -4.45 12.75
C GLY A 367 14.35 -3.56 12.59
N VAL A 368 14.56 -2.70 13.58
CA VAL A 368 15.64 -1.70 13.59
C VAL A 368 17.05 -2.29 13.46
N ASN A 369 17.23 -3.57 13.77
CA ASN A 369 18.53 -4.25 13.74
C ASN A 369 18.80 -5.04 12.45
N ASP A 370 17.87 -5.04 11.50
CA ASP A 370 18.07 -5.70 10.22
C ASP A 370 19.16 -4.98 9.41
N SER A 371 20.03 -5.75 8.75
CA SER A 371 21.14 -5.21 7.96
C SER A 371 20.73 -4.68 6.59
N ASN A 372 19.52 -4.99 6.13
CA ASN A 372 19.02 -4.70 4.80
C ASN A 372 17.50 -4.51 4.86
N SER A 373 16.99 -3.68 3.96
CA SER A 373 15.56 -3.69 3.66
C SER A 373 15.22 -4.80 2.67
N ARG A 374 13.95 -5.15 2.66
CA ARG A 374 13.29 -6.01 1.68
C ARG A 374 12.59 -5.08 0.69
N VAL A 375 12.77 -5.32 -0.60
CA VAL A 375 12.31 -4.44 -1.67
C VAL A 375 11.48 -5.24 -2.66
N PHE A 376 10.30 -4.70 -2.97
CA PHE A 376 9.36 -5.26 -3.93
C PHE A 376 9.02 -4.19 -4.98
N ASN A 377 9.49 -4.36 -6.21
CA ASN A 377 9.20 -3.44 -7.32
C ASN A 377 8.20 -4.10 -8.29
N ILE A 378 7.23 -3.33 -8.78
CA ILE A 378 6.23 -3.78 -9.74
C ILE A 378 6.13 -2.73 -10.85
N GLY A 379 6.26 -3.15 -12.09
CA GLY A 379 5.93 -2.36 -13.26
C GLY A 379 4.67 -2.91 -13.92
N LEU A 380 3.66 -2.07 -14.08
CA LEU A 380 2.38 -2.42 -14.71
C LEU A 380 2.22 -1.66 -16.02
N ASN A 381 1.92 -2.37 -17.11
CA ASN A 381 1.80 -1.80 -18.44
C ASN A 381 0.33 -1.63 -18.83
N PRO A 382 -0.03 -0.59 -19.60
CA PRO A 382 -1.39 -0.34 -20.08
C PRO A 382 -1.78 -1.22 -21.29
N ASN A 383 -1.37 -2.49 -21.28
CA ASN A 383 -1.68 -3.45 -22.33
C ASN A 383 -3.13 -3.96 -22.20
N GLU A 384 -3.63 -4.63 -23.24
CA GLU A 384 -4.97 -5.24 -23.25
C GLU A 384 -4.86 -6.72 -23.65
N PRO A 385 -4.93 -7.67 -22.69
CA PRO A 385 -5.14 -7.45 -21.25
C PRO A 385 -3.95 -6.78 -20.55
N MET A 386 -4.21 -6.17 -19.38
CA MET A 386 -3.18 -5.52 -18.57
C MET A 386 -2.15 -6.55 -18.09
N ASP A 387 -0.87 -6.20 -18.19
CA ASP A 387 0.24 -7.08 -17.84
C ASP A 387 1.38 -6.33 -17.15
N GLY A 388 2.32 -7.06 -16.55
CA GLY A 388 3.41 -6.44 -15.81
C GLY A 388 4.45 -7.45 -15.32
N GLU A 389 5.43 -6.93 -14.60
CA GLU A 389 6.44 -7.74 -13.92
C GLU A 389 6.66 -7.24 -12.49
N ALA A 390 6.78 -8.18 -11.56
CA ALA A 390 7.16 -7.93 -10.18
C ALA A 390 8.52 -8.54 -9.88
N HIS A 391 9.32 -7.85 -9.08
CA HIS A 391 10.63 -8.27 -8.62
C HIS A 391 10.74 -8.12 -7.10
N TYR A 392 11.39 -9.10 -6.48
CA TYR A 392 11.70 -9.09 -5.06
C TYR A 392 13.19 -9.31 -4.81
N GLY A 393 13.72 -8.56 -3.87
CA GLY A 393 15.04 -8.79 -3.30
C GLY A 393 15.32 -7.89 -2.11
N TYR A 394 16.60 -7.59 -1.90
CA TYR A 394 17.08 -6.82 -0.76
C TYR A 394 17.83 -5.59 -1.23
N GLY A 395 17.66 -4.50 -0.49
CA GLY A 395 18.31 -3.22 -0.72
C GLY A 395 19.16 -2.79 0.48
N ASP A 396 19.54 -1.51 0.48
CA ASP A 396 20.09 -0.86 1.67
C ASP A 396 19.04 -0.76 2.79
N THR A 397 19.46 -0.41 4.00
CA THR A 397 18.55 -0.13 5.13
C THR A 397 17.58 1.00 4.81
N VAL A 398 16.41 1.03 5.46
CA VAL A 398 15.33 2.00 5.15
C VAL A 398 15.73 3.47 5.35
N ASP A 399 16.77 3.75 6.11
CA ASP A 399 17.34 5.10 6.31
C ASP A 399 18.31 5.53 5.21
N ASN A 400 18.71 4.62 4.31
CA ASN A 400 19.63 4.89 3.21
C ASN A 400 19.18 4.26 1.88
N THR A 401 17.92 3.85 1.76
CA THR A 401 17.40 3.22 0.55
C THR A 401 17.06 4.24 -0.53
N ASP A 402 17.29 3.88 -1.79
CA ASP A 402 16.81 4.56 -2.99
C ASP A 402 15.61 3.82 -3.64
N GLY A 403 15.05 2.81 -2.95
CA GLY A 403 13.97 1.97 -3.47
C GLY A 403 14.41 0.86 -4.44
N ALA A 404 15.72 0.72 -4.73
CA ALA A 404 16.23 -0.29 -5.65
C ALA A 404 16.53 -1.63 -4.98
N ILE A 405 16.38 -2.71 -5.75
CA ILE A 405 16.90 -4.03 -5.40
C ILE A 405 18.39 -4.08 -5.75
N LEU A 406 19.23 -4.35 -4.75
CA LEU A 406 20.68 -4.48 -4.93
C LEU A 406 21.10 -5.94 -5.20
N GLY A 407 20.29 -6.90 -4.76
CA GLY A 407 20.50 -8.32 -4.98
C GLY A 407 19.55 -9.18 -4.15
N PHE A 408 19.92 -10.43 -3.94
CA PHE A 408 19.10 -11.41 -3.25
C PHE A 408 19.87 -12.12 -2.14
N ILE A 409 19.25 -12.31 -0.97
CA ILE A 409 19.82 -13.03 0.16
C ILE A 409 19.09 -14.36 0.32
N CYS A 410 19.77 -15.46 0.00
CA CYS A 410 19.21 -16.81 0.11
C CYS A 410 19.41 -17.44 1.50
N ASP A 411 20.24 -16.82 2.34
CA ASP A 411 20.70 -17.33 3.63
C ASP A 411 20.50 -16.26 4.71
N TRP A 412 19.26 -15.79 4.86
CA TRP A 412 18.89 -14.80 5.87
C TRP A 412 18.76 -15.48 7.25
N ALA A 413 17.74 -16.31 7.42
CA ALA A 413 17.46 -17.03 8.66
C ALA A 413 17.97 -18.49 8.69
N THR A 414 18.84 -18.82 7.74
CA THR A 414 19.50 -20.12 7.60
C THR A 414 20.54 -20.33 8.72
N PRO A 415 20.97 -21.56 9.00
CA PRO A 415 22.03 -21.86 9.97
C PRO A 415 23.30 -21.01 9.88
N SER A 416 23.69 -20.53 8.69
CA SER A 416 24.88 -19.68 8.57
C SER A 416 24.61 -18.18 8.65
N SER A 417 23.39 -17.74 8.34
CA SER A 417 22.89 -16.36 8.45
C SER A 417 23.90 -15.32 7.91
N THR A 418 24.45 -15.59 6.72
CA THR A 418 25.57 -14.79 6.19
C THR A 418 25.14 -13.45 5.59
N HIS A 419 23.83 -13.27 5.34
CA HIS A 419 23.22 -12.06 4.77
C HIS A 419 23.92 -11.55 3.50
N ALA A 420 24.60 -12.44 2.76
CA ALA A 420 25.40 -12.08 1.61
C ALA A 420 24.52 -11.91 0.37
N LEU A 421 24.57 -10.72 -0.24
CA LEU A 421 23.86 -10.43 -1.49
C LEU A 421 24.45 -11.25 -2.64
N GLN A 422 23.58 -12.00 -3.29
CA GLN A 422 23.81 -12.61 -4.60
C GLN A 422 23.25 -11.70 -5.69
N ALA A 423 23.85 -11.74 -6.88
CA ALA A 423 23.45 -10.92 -8.02
C ALA A 423 22.19 -11.47 -8.72
N TYR A 424 21.13 -11.69 -7.94
CA TYR A 424 19.85 -12.24 -8.36
C TYR A 424 18.68 -11.39 -7.89
N THR A 425 17.50 -11.64 -8.46
CA THR A 425 16.21 -11.28 -7.87
C THR A 425 15.22 -12.41 -8.07
N GLN A 426 14.22 -12.52 -7.21
CA GLN A 426 13.02 -13.26 -7.59
C GLN A 426 12.20 -12.41 -8.56
N ARG A 427 11.62 -13.00 -9.62
CA ARG A 427 10.77 -12.32 -10.62
C ARG A 427 9.47 -13.09 -10.89
N GLN A 428 8.36 -12.39 -11.04
CA GLN A 428 7.11 -12.97 -11.55
C GLN A 428 6.46 -12.06 -12.60
N PHE A 429 6.16 -12.61 -13.78
CA PHE A 429 5.32 -11.94 -14.78
C PHE A 429 3.85 -12.12 -14.40
N ILE A 430 3.05 -11.07 -14.60
CA ILE A 430 1.62 -11.06 -14.29
C ILE A 430 0.83 -10.60 -15.52
N GLU A 431 -0.32 -11.22 -15.79
CA GLU A 431 -1.23 -10.86 -16.88
C GLU A 431 -2.67 -11.07 -16.43
N TYR A 432 -3.54 -10.10 -16.67
CA TYR A 432 -4.93 -10.17 -16.25
C TYR A 432 -5.74 -11.12 -17.13
N ASP A 433 -6.37 -12.13 -16.52
CA ASP A 433 -7.32 -13.03 -17.18
C ASP A 433 -8.76 -12.58 -16.96
N THR A 434 -9.35 -12.02 -18.01
CA THR A 434 -10.75 -11.57 -18.03
C THR A 434 -11.80 -12.68 -17.85
N LEU A 435 -11.43 -13.96 -17.97
CA LEU A 435 -12.34 -15.09 -17.77
C LEU A 435 -12.47 -15.46 -16.29
N THR A 436 -11.37 -15.39 -15.55
CA THR A 436 -11.30 -15.70 -14.12
C THR A 436 -11.37 -14.46 -13.24
N ASN A 437 -11.13 -13.26 -13.79
CA ASN A 437 -10.91 -11.99 -13.09
C ASN A 437 -9.76 -12.09 -12.08
N THR A 438 -8.65 -12.70 -12.50
CA THR A 438 -7.43 -12.86 -11.69
C THR A 438 -6.21 -12.49 -12.53
N TYR A 439 -5.10 -12.17 -11.88
CA TYR A 439 -3.81 -12.02 -12.54
C TYR A 439 -3.07 -13.35 -12.52
N LEU A 440 -2.78 -13.93 -13.67
CA LEU A 440 -2.10 -15.22 -13.76
C LEU A 440 -0.58 -15.08 -13.61
N GLY A 441 0.06 -16.08 -12.98
CA GLY A 441 1.51 -16.13 -12.76
C GLY A 441 2.23 -17.39 -13.29
N SER A 442 1.52 -18.31 -13.95
CA SER A 442 1.89 -19.75 -14.00
C SER A 442 2.47 -20.29 -15.32
N ASP A 443 2.54 -19.52 -16.40
CA ASP A 443 3.02 -20.03 -17.70
C ASP A 443 4.55 -19.87 -17.93
N HIS A 444 5.39 -20.49 -17.09
CA HIS A 444 6.87 -20.54 -17.24
C HIS A 444 7.59 -19.18 -17.27
N ARG A 445 7.02 -18.15 -16.64
CA ARG A 445 7.59 -16.78 -16.59
C ARG A 445 7.93 -16.33 -15.17
N ALA A 446 8.03 -17.25 -14.22
CA ALA A 446 8.37 -16.98 -12.84
C ALA A 446 9.81 -17.44 -12.59
N ASN A 447 10.71 -16.52 -12.25
CA ASN A 447 12.06 -16.85 -11.79
C ASN A 447 12.06 -16.76 -10.26
N ILE A 448 11.51 -17.78 -9.61
CA ILE A 448 11.12 -17.73 -8.20
C ILE A 448 11.70 -18.84 -7.35
N GLU A 449 12.13 -19.93 -7.98
CA GLU A 449 12.54 -21.11 -7.26
C GLU A 449 14.02 -21.03 -6.87
N TYR A 450 14.33 -21.29 -5.61
CA TYR A 450 15.71 -21.34 -5.13
C TYR A 450 15.81 -22.20 -3.87
N VAL A 451 17.04 -22.54 -3.49
CA VAL A 451 17.31 -23.25 -2.25
C VAL A 451 17.77 -22.27 -1.18
N PRO A 452 17.24 -22.32 0.06
CA PRO A 452 17.69 -21.45 1.13
C PRO A 452 19.09 -21.89 1.64
N THR A 453 20.13 -21.60 0.86
CA THR A 453 21.53 -21.82 1.19
C THR A 453 22.32 -20.57 0.83
N SER A 454 23.56 -20.46 1.32
CA SER A 454 24.45 -19.35 0.96
C SER A 454 24.74 -19.19 -0.53
N SER A 455 24.45 -20.19 -1.38
CA SER A 455 24.61 -20.13 -2.84
C SER A 455 23.30 -20.13 -3.63
N CYS A 456 22.15 -20.08 -2.93
CA CYS A 456 20.82 -20.25 -3.51
C CYS A 456 20.56 -21.61 -4.19
N SER A 457 21.51 -22.55 -4.13
CA SER A 457 21.49 -23.81 -4.87
C SER A 457 21.92 -24.98 -3.98
N TYR A 458 21.67 -26.19 -4.45
CA TYR A 458 22.13 -27.43 -3.81
C TYR A 458 22.65 -28.41 -4.87
N ASP A 459 23.78 -29.05 -4.60
CA ASP A 459 24.46 -29.93 -5.57
C ASP A 459 23.95 -31.38 -5.56
N GLY A 460 22.98 -31.71 -4.69
CA GLY A 460 22.47 -33.07 -4.54
C GLY A 460 23.41 -33.99 -3.76
N LEU A 461 24.46 -33.44 -3.13
CA LEU A 461 25.42 -34.20 -2.32
C LEU A 461 25.15 -33.99 -0.84
N GLY A 462 24.58 -34.99 -0.18
CA GLY A 462 24.34 -34.94 1.26
C GLY A 462 22.98 -35.50 1.64
N ASN A 463 22.43 -34.97 2.72
CA ASN A 463 21.14 -35.37 3.27
C ASN A 463 20.14 -34.21 3.31
N PHE A 464 20.41 -33.13 2.55
CA PHE A 464 19.60 -31.92 2.63
C PHE A 464 18.26 -32.09 1.93
N VAL A 465 17.18 -31.83 2.64
CA VAL A 465 15.81 -31.78 2.10
C VAL A 465 15.12 -30.57 2.71
N PHE A 466 14.37 -29.82 1.91
CA PHE A 466 13.54 -28.72 2.37
C PHE A 466 12.16 -28.79 1.72
N ASP A 467 11.16 -28.26 2.41
CA ASP A 467 9.75 -28.21 2.03
C ASP A 467 9.58 -27.13 0.94
N ILE A 468 9.71 -27.52 -0.33
CA ILE A 468 9.83 -26.61 -1.47
C ILE A 468 8.48 -26.00 -1.85
N ASP A 469 7.39 -26.74 -1.63
CA ASP A 469 6.02 -26.28 -1.90
C ASP A 469 5.35 -25.65 -0.67
N ALA A 470 6.06 -25.61 0.47
CA ALA A 470 5.59 -25.09 1.73
C ALA A 470 4.27 -25.72 2.22
N SER A 471 4.05 -27.00 1.90
CA SER A 471 2.90 -27.79 2.34
C SER A 471 2.88 -28.04 3.85
N GLY A 472 4.02 -27.86 4.52
CA GLY A 472 4.24 -28.22 5.91
C GLY A 472 4.59 -29.70 6.10
N VAL A 473 4.80 -30.46 5.01
CA VAL A 473 5.08 -31.90 5.04
C VAL A 473 6.35 -32.23 4.25
N LEU A 474 7.48 -32.25 4.94
CA LEU A 474 8.77 -32.56 4.32
C LEU A 474 8.83 -33.97 3.70
N GLY A 475 9.24 -34.04 2.44
CA GLY A 475 9.50 -35.24 1.64
C GLY A 475 8.25 -35.90 1.08
N ASP A 476 7.13 -35.19 0.96
CA ASP A 476 5.87 -35.75 0.46
C ASP A 476 5.75 -35.74 -1.08
N ILE A 477 6.50 -34.87 -1.75
CA ILE A 477 6.67 -34.86 -3.20
C ILE A 477 8.03 -35.38 -3.66
N THR A 478 8.14 -35.69 -4.95
CA THR A 478 9.36 -36.31 -5.51
C THR A 478 10.55 -35.39 -5.57
N GLU A 479 10.30 -34.09 -5.72
CA GLU A 479 11.24 -32.99 -5.84
C GLU A 479 12.00 -32.76 -4.52
N GLU A 480 11.39 -33.12 -3.40
CA GLU A 480 11.97 -33.03 -2.06
C GLU A 480 12.86 -34.23 -1.74
N SER A 481 14.02 -34.25 -2.39
CA SER A 481 14.96 -35.38 -2.29
C SER A 481 16.39 -34.93 -2.12
N ALA A 482 17.09 -35.51 -1.13
CA ALA A 482 18.48 -35.19 -0.85
C ALA A 482 19.47 -35.53 -1.96
N SER A 483 19.08 -36.41 -2.89
CA SER A 483 19.90 -36.76 -4.06
C SER A 483 19.58 -35.92 -5.31
N GLN A 484 18.63 -34.98 -5.23
CA GLN A 484 18.35 -34.07 -6.34
C GLN A 484 19.21 -32.82 -6.21
N ALA A 485 19.98 -32.56 -7.25
CA ALA A 485 20.62 -31.26 -7.41
C ALA A 485 19.55 -30.23 -7.78
N PHE A 486 19.63 -29.06 -7.16
CA PHE A 486 18.73 -27.95 -7.38
C PHE A 486 19.54 -26.74 -7.85
N ILE A 487 19.29 -26.31 -9.08
CA ILE A 487 19.82 -25.06 -9.62
C ILE A 487 18.70 -24.05 -9.50
N HIS A 488 18.97 -22.91 -8.86
CA HIS A 488 17.97 -21.86 -8.73
C HIS A 488 17.45 -21.41 -10.10
N ASP A 489 16.18 -21.04 -10.15
CA ASP A 489 15.58 -20.29 -11.26
C ASP A 489 15.36 -18.84 -10.81
N LEU A 490 16.41 -18.15 -10.36
CA LEU A 490 16.34 -16.73 -10.04
C LEU A 490 16.75 -15.89 -11.24
N TRP A 491 16.15 -14.70 -11.36
CA TRP A 491 16.49 -13.78 -12.43
C TRP A 491 17.87 -13.17 -12.21
N GLN A 492 18.65 -13.09 -13.29
CA GLN A 492 19.99 -12.50 -13.33
C GLN A 492 20.02 -11.32 -14.29
N ALA A 493 20.74 -10.28 -13.91
CA ALA A 493 21.04 -9.18 -14.81
C ALA A 493 21.90 -9.68 -16.00
N PRO A 494 21.74 -9.06 -17.20
CA PRO A 494 22.65 -9.31 -18.32
C PRO A 494 24.13 -9.09 -17.94
N GLU A 495 25.03 -9.82 -18.60
CA GLU A 495 26.47 -9.74 -18.30
C GLU A 495 26.99 -8.30 -18.37
N GLY A 496 27.65 -7.87 -17.28
CA GLY A 496 28.24 -6.54 -17.17
C GLY A 496 27.32 -5.46 -16.60
N LEU A 497 26.06 -5.79 -16.28
CA LEU A 497 25.13 -4.89 -15.58
C LEU A 497 25.01 -5.27 -14.10
N THR A 498 24.81 -4.28 -13.25
CA THR A 498 24.30 -4.50 -11.89
C THR A 498 22.84 -4.97 -11.93
N ILE A 499 22.30 -5.43 -10.80
CA ILE A 499 20.88 -5.78 -10.70
C ILE A 499 19.99 -4.59 -11.06
N GLN A 500 20.25 -3.43 -10.45
CA GLN A 500 19.52 -2.20 -10.73
C GLN A 500 19.58 -1.81 -12.22
N GLU A 501 20.76 -1.84 -12.84
CA GLU A 501 20.91 -1.54 -14.27
C GLU A 501 20.17 -2.56 -15.15
N GLY A 502 20.20 -3.84 -14.77
CA GLY A 502 19.49 -4.90 -15.46
C GLY A 502 17.96 -4.76 -15.37
N LEU A 503 17.43 -4.37 -14.21
CA LEU A 503 16.00 -4.11 -14.02
C LEU A 503 15.53 -2.92 -14.86
N LEU A 504 16.30 -1.82 -14.84
CA LEU A 504 16.03 -0.66 -15.69
C LEU A 504 16.05 -1.02 -17.18
N ALA A 505 17.00 -1.87 -17.62
CA ALA A 505 17.05 -2.35 -18.99
C ALA A 505 15.84 -3.23 -19.40
N ARG A 506 15.14 -3.81 -18.42
CA ARG A 506 13.86 -4.51 -18.62
C ARG A 506 12.64 -3.61 -18.58
N GLY A 507 12.81 -2.33 -18.23
CA GLY A 507 11.71 -1.40 -18.04
C GLY A 507 11.11 -1.41 -16.63
N ILE A 508 11.75 -2.07 -15.66
CA ILE A 508 11.35 -2.01 -14.25
C ILE A 508 12.06 -0.83 -13.60
N GLN A 509 11.29 0.20 -13.26
CA GLN A 509 11.81 1.41 -12.62
C GLN A 509 11.45 1.44 -11.15
N VAL A 510 12.32 2.03 -10.35
CA VAL A 510 11.92 2.47 -9.01
C VAL A 510 10.95 3.62 -9.20
N ALA A 511 9.84 3.60 -8.47
CA ALA A 511 8.85 4.66 -8.54
C ALA A 511 9.50 6.02 -8.24
N ASN A 512 9.27 7.01 -9.11
CA ASN A 512 9.62 8.39 -8.82
C ASN A 512 8.61 8.94 -7.81
N VAL A 513 9.09 9.39 -6.66
CA VAL A 513 8.26 9.72 -5.50
C VAL A 513 8.41 11.18 -5.11
N PRO A 514 7.34 11.85 -4.65
CA PRO A 514 7.46 13.18 -4.07
C PRO A 514 8.50 13.21 -2.94
N LEU A 515 9.30 14.27 -2.88
CA LEU A 515 10.37 14.49 -1.88
C LEU A 515 11.54 13.47 -1.91
N GLY A 516 11.57 12.53 -2.86
CA GLY A 516 12.68 11.60 -3.05
C GLY A 516 12.75 10.47 -2.01
N TRP A 517 13.64 9.51 -2.26
CA TRP A 517 13.90 8.39 -1.36
C TRP A 517 14.89 8.81 -0.26
N PRO A 518 14.97 8.09 0.88
CA PRO A 518 15.92 8.39 1.96
C PRO A 518 17.37 8.62 1.50
N ALA A 519 17.85 7.87 0.50
CA ALA A 519 19.19 8.04 -0.07
C ALA A 519 19.40 9.37 -0.82
N ASP A 520 18.33 10.01 -1.30
CA ASP A 520 18.40 11.23 -2.12
C ASP A 520 18.68 12.49 -1.29
N GLY A 521 18.60 12.40 0.05
CA GLY A 521 19.04 13.44 0.97
C GLY A 521 18.03 14.56 1.24
N SER A 522 16.76 14.24 1.45
CA SER A 522 15.77 15.20 2.00
C SER A 522 15.99 15.40 3.51
N GLU A 523 16.40 16.61 3.94
CA GLU A 523 16.52 17.04 5.36
C GLU A 523 15.21 17.61 5.91
#